data_AF-A0A927SE96-F1
#
_entry.id   AF-A0A927SE96-F1
#
_cell.length_a   1.000
_cell.length_b   1.000
_cell.length_c   1.000
_cell.angle_alpha   90.00
_cell.angle_beta   90.00
_cell.angle_gamma   90.00
#
_symmetry.space_group_name_H-M   'P 1'
#
loop_
_entity.id
_entity.type
_entity.pdbx_description
1 polymer ?
#
loop_
_entity_poly.entity_id
_entity_poly.type
_entity_poly.pdbx_seq_one_letter_code
_entity_poly.pdbx_strand_id
1 'polypeptide(L)'
;MKYEKMIQNARSMAERFFRSGFAFLVMMVGIVIIIACFSNYVKTAKANETKAKYGICQAIEADMAKCEQIGRKMQYAGADIKDELLPELEIYLYSLSAMSQAFCESFGETDAPVNIQFLSKVAGAVERLQRDYSCGYPASKSEEALFGCLNEFGALLKKVRPGK
;
A
#
# COMPACT_ATOMS: atom_id res chain seq x y z
N MET A 1 49.15 -43.87 -44.97
CA MET A 1 49.58 -43.52 -43.59
C MET A 1 49.71 -42.01 -43.29
N LYS A 2 50.48 -41.17 -44.02
CA LYS A 2 50.61 -39.72 -43.66
C LYS A 2 49.31 -38.91 -43.86
N TYR A 3 48.53 -39.22 -44.91
CA TYR A 3 47.26 -38.56 -45.22
C TYR A 3 46.11 -38.94 -44.27
N GLU A 4 46.04 -40.20 -43.84
CA GLU A 4 45.00 -40.65 -42.90
C GLU A 4 45.10 -39.96 -41.54
N LYS A 5 46.33 -39.72 -41.05
CA LYS A 5 46.58 -38.94 -39.82
C LYS A 5 46.14 -37.48 -39.95
N MET A 6 46.33 -36.86 -41.12
CA MET A 6 45.87 -35.48 -41.34
C MET A 6 44.35 -35.38 -41.40
N ILE A 7 43.67 -36.35 -42.02
CA ILE A 7 42.20 -36.41 -42.10
C ILE A 7 41.58 -36.67 -40.71
N GLN A 8 42.17 -37.56 -39.91
CA GLN A 8 41.72 -37.80 -38.53
C GLN A 8 41.89 -36.58 -37.62
N ASN A 9 43.01 -35.86 -37.73
CA ASN A 9 43.21 -34.62 -36.98
C ASN A 9 42.22 -33.52 -37.39
N ALA A 10 41.93 -33.37 -38.69
CA ALA A 10 40.94 -32.40 -39.17
C ALA A 10 39.52 -32.72 -38.66
N ARG A 11 39.11 -34.00 -38.66
CA ARG A 11 37.83 -34.43 -38.06
C ARG A 11 37.77 -34.15 -36.56
N SER A 12 38.82 -34.49 -35.81
CA SER A 12 38.86 -34.23 -34.37
C SER A 12 38.82 -32.73 -34.05
N MET A 13 39.46 -31.90 -34.87
CA MET A 13 39.44 -30.44 -34.72
C MET A 13 38.04 -29.88 -35.02
N ALA A 14 37.40 -30.33 -36.09
CA ALA A 14 36.03 -29.94 -36.44
C ALA A 14 35.00 -30.34 -35.38
N GLU A 15 35.08 -31.55 -34.82
CA GLU A 15 34.21 -31.99 -33.72
C GLU A 15 34.38 -31.14 -32.45
N ARG A 16 35.62 -30.75 -32.12
CA ARG A 16 35.90 -29.88 -30.98
C ARG A 16 35.31 -28.48 -31.19
N PHE A 17 35.45 -27.91 -32.39
CA PHE A 17 34.86 -26.62 -32.75
C PHE A 17 33.32 -26.65 -32.76
N PHE A 18 32.70 -27.73 -33.26
CA PHE A 18 31.25 -27.89 -33.22
C PHE A 18 30.73 -28.06 -31.80
N ARG A 19 31.41 -28.83 -30.94
CA ARG A 19 31.03 -28.98 -29.52
C ARG A 19 31.15 -27.67 -28.74
N SER A 20 32.23 -26.90 -28.94
CA SER A 20 32.40 -25.62 -28.24
C SER A 20 31.44 -24.54 -28.73
N GLY A 21 31.20 -24.46 -30.05
CA GLY A 21 30.21 -23.55 -30.64
C GLY A 21 28.77 -23.89 -30.23
N PHE A 22 28.41 -25.18 -30.23
CA PHE A 22 27.10 -25.65 -29.77
C PHE A 22 26.90 -25.39 -28.27
N ALA A 23 27.92 -25.64 -27.43
CA ALA A 23 27.86 -25.33 -26.00
C ALA A 23 27.65 -23.83 -25.73
N PHE A 24 28.33 -22.96 -26.48
CA PHE A 24 28.13 -21.51 -26.38
C PHE A 24 26.73 -21.09 -26.79
N LEU A 25 26.19 -21.67 -27.87
CA LEU A 25 24.83 -21.39 -28.34
C LEU A 25 23.77 -21.85 -27.33
N VAL A 26 23.91 -23.04 -26.76
CA VAL A 26 23.02 -23.55 -25.69
C VAL A 26 23.10 -22.67 -24.45
N MET A 27 24.29 -22.21 -24.07
CA MET A 27 24.49 -21.30 -22.93
C MET A 27 23.81 -19.94 -23.18
N MET A 28 23.94 -19.36 -24.37
CA MET A 28 23.27 -18.10 -24.74
C MET A 28 21.75 -18.23 -24.73
N VAL A 29 21.21 -19.30 -25.30
CA VAL A 29 19.76 -19.58 -25.26
C VAL A 29 19.28 -19.76 -23.82
N GLY A 30 20.04 -20.47 -22.99
CA GLY A 30 19.74 -20.63 -21.56
C GLY A 30 19.68 -19.30 -20.82
N ILE A 31 20.63 -18.39 -21.06
CA ILE A 31 20.65 -17.05 -20.47
C ILE A 31 19.43 -16.23 -20.92
N VAL A 32 19.08 -16.25 -22.21
CA VAL A 32 17.91 -15.52 -22.73
C VAL A 32 16.62 -16.04 -22.09
N ILE A 33 16.47 -17.36 -21.93
CA ILE A 33 15.31 -17.96 -21.25
C ILE A 33 15.25 -17.53 -19.78
N ILE A 34 16.39 -17.56 -19.07
CA ILE A 34 16.48 -17.12 -17.68
C ILE A 34 16.08 -15.65 -17.56
N ILE A 35 16.62 -14.76 -18.39
CA ILE A 35 16.28 -13.32 -18.40
C ILE A 35 14.79 -13.11 -18.69
N ALA A 36 14.21 -13.84 -19.64
CA ALA A 36 12.78 -13.78 -19.95
C ALA A 36 11.92 -14.23 -18.77
N CYS A 37 12.31 -15.32 -18.09
CA CYS A 37 11.62 -15.83 -16.90
C CYS A 37 11.68 -14.82 -15.75
N PHE A 38 12.85 -14.24 -15.46
CA PHE A 38 13.00 -13.20 -14.46
C PHE A 38 12.19 -11.95 -14.81
N SER A 39 12.17 -11.55 -16.08
CA SER A 39 11.39 -10.39 -16.54
C SER A 39 9.89 -10.60 -16.32
N ASN A 40 9.37 -11.80 -16.63
CA ASN A 40 7.97 -12.13 -16.39
C ASN A 40 7.66 -12.22 -14.89
N TYR A 41 8.54 -12.84 -14.10
CA TYR A 41 8.41 -12.87 -12.65
C TYR A 41 8.34 -11.46 -12.04
N VAL A 42 9.25 -10.56 -12.45
CA VAL A 42 9.26 -9.16 -12.01
C VAL A 42 7.97 -8.44 -12.43
N LYS A 43 7.46 -8.67 -13.66
CA LYS A 43 6.19 -8.07 -14.11
C LYS A 43 5.01 -8.55 -13.28
N THR A 44 4.91 -9.85 -13.01
CA THR A 44 3.82 -10.41 -12.19
C THR A 44 3.92 -9.93 -10.74
N ALA A 45 5.13 -9.86 -10.17
CA ALA A 45 5.34 -9.32 -8.83
C ALA A 45 4.89 -7.86 -8.74
N LYS A 46 5.28 -7.02 -9.72
CA LYS A 46 4.83 -5.61 -9.79
C LYS A 46 3.31 -5.49 -9.93
N ALA A 47 2.68 -6.34 -10.74
CA ALA A 47 1.23 -6.33 -10.90
C ALA A 47 0.50 -6.72 -9.60
N ASN A 48 1.01 -7.70 -8.87
CA ASN A 48 0.47 -8.11 -7.58
C ASN A 48 0.67 -7.04 -6.49
N GLU A 49 1.84 -6.42 -6.44
CA GLU A 49 2.12 -5.27 -5.55
C GLU A 49 1.16 -4.12 -5.84
N THR A 50 0.97 -3.77 -7.12
CA THR A 50 0.02 -2.74 -7.54
C THR A 50 -1.40 -3.07 -7.08
N LYS A 51 -1.86 -4.31 -7.30
CA LYS A 51 -3.20 -4.75 -6.86
C LYS A 51 -3.36 -4.67 -5.34
N ALA A 52 -2.33 -5.05 -4.58
CA ALA A 52 -2.34 -4.97 -3.13
C ALA A 52 -2.40 -3.51 -2.64
N LYS A 53 -1.60 -2.61 -3.24
CA LYS A 53 -1.66 -1.16 -3.00
C LYS A 53 -3.06 -0.60 -3.22
N TYR A 54 -3.68 -0.90 -4.37
CA TYR A 54 -5.04 -0.47 -4.66
C TYR A 54 -6.07 -1.00 -3.67
N GLY A 55 -5.97 -2.26 -3.26
CA GLY A 55 -6.89 -2.85 -2.27
C GLY A 55 -6.83 -2.14 -0.92
N ILE A 56 -5.62 -1.84 -0.43
CA ILE A 56 -5.43 -1.10 0.83
C ILE A 56 -5.96 0.33 0.71
N CYS A 57 -5.68 1.03 -0.41
CA CYS A 57 -6.22 2.36 -0.65
C CYS A 57 -7.77 2.38 -0.65
N GLN A 58 -8.42 1.38 -1.25
CA GLN A 58 -9.88 1.28 -1.25
C GLN A 58 -10.45 1.05 0.15
N ALA A 59 -9.80 0.20 0.96
CA ALA A 59 -10.22 -0.01 2.34
C ALA A 59 -10.07 1.27 3.18
N ILE A 60 -8.95 1.97 3.01
CA ILE A 60 -8.74 3.30 3.59
C ILE A 60 -9.85 4.26 3.16
N GLU A 61 -10.13 4.41 1.86
CA GLU A 61 -11.21 5.28 1.38
C GLU A 61 -12.58 4.95 2.00
N ALA A 62 -12.91 3.66 2.15
CA ALA A 62 -14.16 3.22 2.74
C ALA A 62 -14.28 3.62 4.21
N ASP A 63 -13.24 3.37 5.01
CA ASP A 63 -13.21 3.74 6.42
C ASP A 63 -13.17 5.26 6.59
N MET A 64 -12.47 5.97 5.70
CA MET A 64 -12.47 7.43 5.71
C MET A 64 -13.89 7.99 5.49
N ALA A 65 -14.64 7.41 4.55
CA ALA A 65 -16.01 7.82 4.27
C ALA A 65 -16.94 7.53 5.45
N LYS A 66 -16.69 6.47 6.22
CA LYS A 66 -17.40 6.18 7.47
C LYS A 66 -17.13 7.23 8.54
N CYS A 67 -15.88 7.61 8.75
CA CYS A 67 -15.52 8.70 9.65
C CYS A 67 -16.22 10.03 9.27
N GLU A 68 -16.25 10.37 7.98
CA GLU A 68 -16.96 11.56 7.50
C GLU A 68 -18.47 11.48 7.78
N GLN A 69 -19.09 10.32 7.51
CA GLN A 69 -20.51 10.11 7.77
C GLN A 69 -20.84 10.26 9.26
N ILE A 70 -20.00 9.72 10.15
CA ILE A 70 -20.16 9.84 11.60
C ILE A 70 -19.99 11.29 12.04
N GLY A 71 -18.96 11.99 11.56
CA GLY A 71 -18.76 13.42 11.85
C GLY A 71 -19.97 14.28 11.47
N ARG A 72 -20.64 13.98 10.36
CA ARG A 72 -21.89 14.66 9.97
C ARG A 72 -23.05 14.33 10.90
N LYS A 73 -23.18 13.08 11.38
CA LYS A 73 -24.22 12.72 12.36
C LYS A 73 -24.00 13.47 13.68
N MET A 74 -22.75 13.55 14.13
CA MET A 74 -22.41 14.18 15.41
C MET A 74 -22.82 15.66 15.47
N GLN A 75 -22.82 16.39 14.35
CA GLN A 75 -23.24 17.80 14.31
C GLN A 75 -24.69 18.04 14.79
N TYR A 76 -25.53 17.01 14.85
CA TYR A 76 -26.96 17.14 15.18
C TYR A 76 -27.40 16.27 16.36
N ALA A 77 -26.50 15.47 16.96
CA ALA A 77 -26.88 14.32 17.78
C ALA A 77 -26.75 14.52 19.31
N GLY A 78 -26.10 15.59 19.78
CA GLY A 78 -26.04 15.92 21.22
C GLY A 78 -25.55 14.77 22.10
N ALA A 79 -26.39 14.24 23.00
CA ALA A 79 -26.04 13.17 23.93
C ALA A 79 -25.63 11.85 23.23
N ASP A 80 -26.18 11.57 22.05
CA ASP A 80 -25.85 10.38 21.26
C ASP A 80 -24.39 10.41 20.74
N ILE A 81 -23.75 11.59 20.74
CA ILE A 81 -22.33 11.73 20.41
C ILE A 81 -21.48 10.91 21.37
N LYS A 82 -21.72 11.06 22.69
CA LYS A 82 -20.88 10.44 23.72
C LYS A 82 -21.00 8.91 23.72
N ASP A 83 -22.22 8.40 23.67
CA ASP A 83 -22.50 6.99 23.98
C ASP A 83 -22.51 6.09 22.72
N GLU A 84 -22.75 6.65 21.53
CA GLU A 84 -22.87 5.88 20.29
C GLU A 84 -21.84 6.31 19.24
N LEU A 85 -21.85 7.59 18.86
CA LEU A 85 -21.08 8.04 17.69
C LEU A 85 -19.57 8.12 17.96
N LEU A 86 -19.15 8.51 19.17
CA LEU A 86 -17.75 8.65 19.53
C LEU A 86 -17.03 7.29 19.59
N PRO A 87 -17.59 6.25 20.25
CA PRO A 87 -17.03 4.90 20.16
C PRO A 87 -17.02 4.37 18.72
N GLU A 88 -18.07 4.63 17.93
CA GLU A 88 -18.12 4.22 16.52
C GLU A 88 -16.97 4.87 15.72
N LEU A 89 -16.75 6.17 15.91
CA LEU A 89 -15.66 6.91 15.26
C LEU A 89 -14.28 6.34 15.62
N GLU A 90 -14.06 5.99 16.89
CA GLU A 90 -12.78 5.43 17.36
C GLU A 90 -12.41 4.12 16.66
N ILE A 91 -13.39 3.24 16.43
CA ILE A 91 -13.17 1.96 15.73
C ILE A 91 -12.59 2.22 14.33
N TYR A 92 -13.20 3.14 13.58
CA TYR A 92 -12.75 3.45 12.23
C TYR A 92 -11.41 4.20 12.23
N LEU A 93 -11.17 5.11 13.19
CA LEU A 93 -9.87 5.79 13.32
C LEU A 93 -8.74 4.81 13.67
N TYR A 94 -9.00 3.82 14.53
CA TYR A 94 -8.04 2.77 14.84
C TYR A 94 -7.72 1.92 13.59
N SER A 95 -8.76 1.50 12.86
CA SER A 95 -8.62 0.77 11.59
C SER A 95 -7.77 1.54 10.56
N LEU A 96 -8.07 2.83 10.38
CA LEU A 96 -7.31 3.72 9.49
C LEU A 96 -5.85 3.87 9.89
N SER A 97 -5.56 3.98 11.18
CA SER A 97 -4.20 4.05 11.71
C SER A 97 -3.42 2.77 11.38
N ALA A 98 -4.02 1.61 11.67
CA ALA A 98 -3.43 0.31 11.38
C ALA A 98 -3.18 0.11 9.88
N MET A 99 -4.15 0.44 9.02
CA MET A 99 -3.99 0.33 7.56
C MET A 99 -2.94 1.28 7.00
N SER A 100 -2.88 2.52 7.49
CA SER A 100 -1.90 3.50 7.05
C SER A 100 -0.48 3.09 7.43
N GLN A 101 -0.29 2.55 8.65
CA GLN A 101 0.99 2.00 9.08
C GLN A 101 1.38 0.77 8.25
N ALA A 102 0.45 -0.18 8.07
CA ALA A 102 0.69 -1.38 7.27
C ALA A 102 1.05 -1.04 5.81
N PHE A 103 0.47 0.02 5.24
CA PHE A 103 0.82 0.52 3.91
C PHE A 103 2.29 0.98 3.87
N CYS A 104 2.71 1.83 4.80
CA CYS A 104 4.10 2.29 4.88
C CYS A 104 5.09 1.13 5.04
N GLU A 105 4.80 0.20 5.95
CA GLU A 105 5.67 -0.96 6.23
C GLU A 105 5.75 -1.93 5.04
N SER A 106 4.63 -2.23 4.39
CA SER A 106 4.56 -3.22 3.31
C SER A 106 5.15 -2.72 1.99
N PHE A 107 5.16 -1.41 1.77
CA PHE A 107 5.58 -0.82 0.50
C PHE A 107 6.82 0.07 0.60
N GLY A 108 7.39 0.24 1.79
CA GLY A 108 8.57 1.09 2.02
C GLY A 108 8.32 2.57 1.75
N GLU A 109 7.05 2.98 1.76
CA GLU A 109 6.62 4.36 1.52
C GLU A 109 6.67 5.14 2.83
N THR A 110 7.22 6.36 2.80
CA THR A 110 7.23 7.24 3.98
C THR A 110 5.92 7.99 4.16
N ASP A 111 5.15 8.14 3.08
CA ASP A 111 3.87 8.83 3.07
C ASP A 111 2.73 7.82 2.82
N ALA A 112 1.92 7.60 3.85
CA ALA A 112 0.66 6.88 3.70
C ALA A 112 -0.36 7.74 2.90
N PRO A 113 -1.32 7.11 2.21
CA PRO A 113 -2.41 7.81 1.52
C PRO A 113 -3.15 8.78 2.44
N VAL A 114 -3.28 8.40 3.71
CA VAL A 114 -3.73 9.29 4.78
C VAL A 114 -2.52 9.70 5.61
N ASN A 115 -2.32 11.01 5.73
CA ASN A 115 -1.22 11.55 6.52
C ASN A 115 -1.37 11.12 8.00
N ILE A 116 -0.40 10.35 8.51
CA ILE A 116 -0.39 9.82 9.89
C ILE A 116 -0.46 10.95 10.92
N GLN A 117 0.18 12.11 10.66
CA GLN A 117 0.09 13.26 11.54
C GLN A 117 -1.34 13.79 11.65
N PHE A 118 -2.12 13.66 10.56
CA PHE A 118 -3.52 14.06 10.56
C PHE A 118 -4.36 13.11 11.41
N LEU A 119 -4.17 11.79 11.30
CA LEU A 119 -4.84 10.81 12.17
C LEU A 119 -4.54 11.07 13.65
N SER A 120 -3.29 11.41 13.97
CA SER A 120 -2.90 11.81 15.33
C SER A 120 -3.64 13.06 15.83
N LYS A 121 -3.88 14.05 14.97
CA LYS A 121 -4.69 15.23 15.32
C LYS A 121 -6.14 14.86 15.66
N VAL A 122 -6.77 14.00 14.84
CA VAL A 122 -8.15 13.55 15.08
C VAL A 122 -8.23 12.74 16.38
N ALA A 123 -7.31 11.79 16.59
CA ALA A 123 -7.23 11.02 17.83
C ALA A 123 -7.10 11.92 19.07
N GLY A 124 -6.21 12.93 19.00
CA GLY A 124 -6.08 13.90 20.09
C GLY A 124 -7.32 14.77 20.31
N ALA A 125 -8.12 15.03 19.27
CA ALA A 125 -9.41 15.72 19.42
C ALA A 125 -10.46 14.81 20.09
N VAL A 126 -10.50 13.52 19.72
CA VAL A 126 -11.36 12.51 20.34
C VAL A 126 -11.03 12.35 21.83
N GLU A 127 -9.77 12.17 22.19
CA GLU A 127 -9.35 12.04 23.59
C GLU A 127 -9.73 13.27 24.43
N ARG A 128 -9.60 14.48 23.86
CA ARG A 128 -10.04 15.72 24.53
C ARG A 128 -11.55 15.73 24.74
N LEU A 129 -12.32 15.35 23.72
CA LEU A 129 -13.77 15.31 23.82
C LEU A 129 -14.26 14.28 24.85
N GLN A 130 -13.68 13.08 24.88
CA GLN A 130 -13.96 12.07 25.91
C GLN A 130 -13.66 12.57 27.32
N ARG A 131 -12.54 13.26 27.48
CA ARG A 131 -12.16 13.88 28.76
C ARG A 131 -13.19 14.91 29.21
N ASP A 132 -13.63 15.79 28.31
CA ASP A 132 -14.64 16.79 28.65
C ASP A 132 -15.98 16.13 29.05
N TYR A 133 -16.42 15.11 28.32
CA TYR A 133 -17.62 14.33 28.67
C TYR A 133 -17.51 13.58 30.01
N SER A 134 -16.34 13.04 30.34
CA SER A 134 -16.11 12.31 31.60
C SER A 134 -15.99 13.25 32.79
N CYS A 135 -15.42 14.44 32.60
CA CYS A 135 -15.30 15.46 33.64
C CYS A 135 -16.55 16.33 33.80
N GLY A 136 -17.57 16.15 32.95
CA GLY A 136 -18.79 16.96 32.96
C GLY A 136 -18.57 18.41 32.50
N TYR A 137 -17.49 18.68 31.77
CA TYR A 137 -17.22 20.00 31.20
C TYR A 137 -18.09 20.24 29.97
N PRO A 138 -18.36 21.53 29.64
CA PRO A 138 -19.01 21.86 28.37
C PRO A 138 -18.18 21.36 27.19
N ALA A 139 -18.69 20.36 26.47
CA ALA A 139 -17.99 19.70 25.38
C ALA A 139 -18.07 20.45 24.05
N SER A 140 -18.88 21.52 23.94
CA SER A 140 -19.19 22.20 22.67
C SER A 140 -17.95 22.66 21.89
N LYS A 141 -16.92 23.18 22.57
CA LYS A 141 -15.67 23.60 21.91
C LYS A 141 -14.86 22.41 21.39
N SER A 142 -14.87 21.30 22.12
CA SER A 142 -14.18 20.06 21.73
C SER A 142 -14.93 19.32 20.63
N GLU A 143 -16.27 19.38 20.63
CA GLU A 143 -17.12 18.94 19.53
C GLU A 143 -16.83 19.74 18.26
N GLU A 144 -16.83 21.08 18.32
CA GLU A 144 -16.46 21.96 17.19
C GLU A 144 -15.06 21.65 16.67
N ALA A 145 -14.08 21.45 17.55
CA ALA A 145 -12.71 21.11 17.17
C ALA A 145 -12.63 19.74 16.46
N LEU A 146 -13.35 18.73 16.96
CA LEU A 146 -13.44 17.42 16.33
C LEU A 146 -14.12 17.52 14.96
N PHE A 147 -15.21 18.28 14.83
CA PHE A 147 -15.90 18.50 13.55
C PHE A 147 -15.02 19.22 12.54
N GLY A 148 -14.24 20.22 12.97
CA GLY A 148 -13.24 20.87 12.15
C GLY A 148 -12.22 19.88 11.60
N CYS A 149 -11.68 19.03 12.49
CA CYS A 149 -10.73 17.98 12.09
C CYS A 149 -11.36 16.97 11.12
N LEU A 150 -12.60 16.52 11.35
CA LEU A 150 -13.28 15.57 10.47
C LEU A 150 -13.68 16.19 9.12
N ASN A 151 -13.95 17.50 9.06
CA ASN A 151 -14.20 18.21 7.80
C ASN A 151 -12.92 18.35 6.96
N GLU A 152 -11.80 18.71 7.60
CA GLU A 152 -10.48 18.71 6.95
C GLU A 152 -10.11 17.30 6.44
N PHE A 153 -10.48 16.27 7.19
CA PHE A 153 -10.31 14.87 6.79
C PHE A 153 -11.10 14.52 5.52
N GLY A 154 -12.37 14.94 5.43
CA GLY A 154 -13.18 14.78 4.22
C GLY A 154 -12.59 15.53 3.01
N ALA A 155 -11.88 16.64 3.22
CA ALA A 155 -11.17 17.34 2.15
C ALA A 155 -9.90 16.57 1.69
N LEU A 156 -9.20 15.88 2.59
CA LEU A 156 -8.08 15.00 2.24
C LEU A 156 -8.54 13.78 1.42
N LEU A 157 -9.71 13.22 1.73
CA LEU A 157 -10.37 12.14 0.97
C LEU A 157 -10.45 12.45 -0.54
N LYS A 158 -10.72 13.72 -0.89
CA LYS A 158 -10.78 14.17 -2.28
C LYS A 158 -9.41 14.21 -2.97
N LYS A 159 -8.32 14.32 -2.22
CA LYS A 159 -6.94 14.27 -2.75
C LYS A 159 -6.45 12.83 -2.91
N VAL A 160 -6.90 11.93 -2.04
CA VAL A 160 -6.60 10.48 -2.10
C VAL A 160 -7.32 9.80 -3.26
N ARG A 161 -8.39 10.40 -3.81
CA ARG A 161 -8.97 10.06 -5.11
C ARG A 161 -8.36 10.88 -6.25
N PRO A 162 -7.18 10.56 -6.80
CA PRO A 162 -6.79 11.09 -8.09
C PRO A 162 -7.61 10.35 -9.15
N GLY A 163 -8.71 10.95 -9.60
CA GLY A 163 -9.46 10.49 -10.76
C GLY A 163 -10.82 9.87 -10.45
N LYS A 164 -11.86 10.69 -10.57
CA LYS A 164 -12.75 10.46 -11.71
C LYS A 164 -12.15 11.17 -12.92
#